data_AF-A0A4Y7U4T7-F1
#
_entry.id   AF-A0A4Y7U4T7-F1
#
_cell.length_a   1.000
_cell.length_b   1.000
_cell.length_c   1.000
_cell.angle_alpha   90.00
_cell.angle_beta   90.00
_cell.angle_gamma   90.00
#
_symmetry.space_group_name_H-M   'P 1'
#
loop_
_entity.id
_entity.type
_entity.pdbx_description
1 polymer ?
#
loop_
_entity_poly.entity_id
_entity_poly.type
_entity_poly.pdbx_seq_one_letter_code
_entity_poly.pdbx_strand_id
1 'polypeptide(L)'
;LSSDELVSYQMIMSQITEEFKQPVPSDIVLRAYLQLFLAKSSSIKIKSIEKQKVYRDEKMDVFRQLLEENFLTLRKPGDYAALLAMTSNSFTKQCTRRFNKTPSQMIQERLILEAKKQLHLTRLSIKEI
;
A
#
# COMPACT_ATOMS: atom_id res chain seq x y z
N LEU A 1 12.63 12.54 -0.67
CA LEU A 1 13.82 11.71 -0.94
C LEU A 1 14.92 12.64 -1.39
N SER A 2 16.15 12.46 -0.92
CA SER A 2 17.30 13.17 -1.49
C SER A 2 17.65 12.59 -2.88
N SER A 3 18.38 13.35 -3.70
CA SER A 3 18.83 12.89 -5.02
C SER A 3 19.62 11.57 -4.92
N ASP A 4 20.45 11.41 -3.89
CA ASP A 4 21.23 10.19 -3.66
C ASP A 4 20.36 8.97 -3.34
N GLU A 5 19.25 9.16 -2.62
CA GLU A 5 18.31 8.07 -2.33
C GLU A 5 17.63 7.60 -3.62
N LEU A 6 17.20 8.51 -4.50
CA LEU A 6 16.58 8.18 -5.79
C LEU A 6 17.52 7.37 -6.68
N VAL A 7 18.79 7.77 -6.78
CA VAL A 7 19.82 7.04 -7.52
C VAL A 7 20.00 5.63 -6.93
N SER A 8 20.03 5.50 -5.61
CA SER A 8 20.14 4.19 -4.96
C SER A 8 18.92 3.28 -5.24
N TYR A 9 17.70 3.81 -5.33
CA TYR A 9 16.51 3.03 -5.68
C TYR A 9 16.52 2.61 -7.15
N GLN A 10 16.90 3.52 -8.05
CA GLN A 10 17.03 3.21 -9.48
C GLN A 10 18.05 2.11 -9.72
N MET A 11 19.17 2.13 -8.99
CA MET A 11 20.20 1.10 -9.09
C MET A 11 19.69 -0.28 -8.67
N ILE A 12 18.99 -0.38 -7.52
CA ILE A 12 18.41 -1.65 -7.06
C ILE A 12 17.34 -2.15 -8.03
N MET A 13 16.50 -1.25 -8.54
CA MET A 13 15.49 -1.61 -9.56
C MET A 13 16.14 -2.14 -10.85
N SER A 14 17.22 -1.52 -11.30
CA SER A 14 17.99 -1.99 -12.47
C SER A 14 18.51 -3.41 -12.24
N GLN A 15 19.12 -3.67 -11.08
CA GLN A 15 19.64 -4.99 -10.71
C GLN A 15 18.55 -6.06 -10.65
N ILE A 16 17.37 -5.73 -10.09
CA ILE A 16 16.21 -6.63 -10.10
C ILE A 16 15.79 -6.94 -11.55
N THR A 17 15.68 -5.91 -12.40
CA THR A 17 15.27 -6.11 -13.79
C THR A 17 16.28 -6.88 -14.63
N GLU A 18 17.57 -6.77 -14.33
CA GLU A 18 18.63 -7.55 -14.98
C GLU A 18 18.59 -9.02 -14.55
N GLU A 19 18.39 -9.29 -13.26
CA GLU A 19 18.25 -10.66 -12.75
C GLU A 19 17.04 -11.37 -13.35
N PHE A 20 15.92 -10.66 -13.54
CA PHE A 20 14.74 -11.20 -14.23
C PHE A 20 14.95 -11.50 -15.72
N LYS A 21 15.94 -10.87 -16.37
CA LYS A 21 16.28 -11.15 -17.78
C LYS A 21 17.16 -12.38 -17.94
N GLN A 22 17.71 -12.93 -16.85
CA GLN A 22 18.49 -14.15 -16.91
C GLN A 22 17.60 -15.34 -17.33
N PRO A 23 18.15 -16.31 -18.08
CA PRO A 23 17.39 -17.49 -18.52
C PRO A 23 16.92 -18.36 -17.35
N VAL A 24 17.63 -18.33 -16.22
CA VAL A 24 17.21 -18.92 -14.94
C VAL A 24 17.48 -17.91 -13.83
N PRO A 25 16.49 -17.09 -13.45
CA PRO A 25 16.64 -16.13 -12.36
C PRO A 25 16.88 -16.82 -11.02
N SER A 26 17.79 -16.30 -10.20
CA SER A 26 18.04 -16.83 -8.86
C SER A 26 17.06 -16.25 -7.85
N ASP A 27 16.22 -17.11 -7.26
CA ASP A 27 15.27 -16.71 -6.20
C ASP A 27 15.99 -16.10 -4.99
N ILE A 28 17.19 -16.60 -4.66
CA ILE A 28 18.00 -16.09 -3.55
C ILE A 28 18.45 -14.65 -3.84
N VAL A 29 18.90 -14.39 -5.07
CA VAL A 29 19.37 -13.06 -5.49
C VAL A 29 18.20 -12.07 -5.55
N LEU A 30 17.07 -12.47 -6.13
CA LEU A 30 15.86 -11.66 -6.17
C LEU A 30 15.34 -11.32 -4.76
N ARG A 31 15.33 -12.30 -3.85
CA ARG A 31 14.99 -12.06 -2.44
C ARG A 31 15.95 -11.10 -1.78
N ALA A 32 17.25 -11.21 -2.02
CA ALA A 32 18.25 -10.32 -1.45
C ALA A 32 18.03 -8.87 -1.94
N TYR A 33 17.80 -8.67 -3.24
CA TYR A 33 17.49 -7.34 -3.78
C TYR A 33 16.17 -6.77 -3.24
N LEU A 34 15.12 -7.60 -3.14
CA LEU A 34 13.85 -7.18 -2.56
C LEU A 34 14.00 -6.81 -1.08
N GLN A 35 14.71 -7.60 -0.30
CA GLN A 35 14.99 -7.31 1.10
C GLN A 35 15.78 -6.01 1.25
N LEU A 36 16.79 -5.77 0.41
CA LEU A 36 17.57 -4.53 0.41
C LEU A 36 16.70 -3.31 0.05
N PHE A 37 15.84 -3.44 -0.95
CA PHE A 37 14.89 -2.41 -1.36
C PHE A 37 13.93 -2.06 -0.20
N LEU A 38 13.37 -3.08 0.45
CA LEU A 38 12.46 -2.92 1.58
C LEU A 38 13.17 -2.35 2.81
N ALA A 39 14.41 -2.76 3.09
CA ALA A 39 15.20 -2.23 4.20
C ALA A 39 15.50 -0.73 4.02
N LYS A 40 15.91 -0.30 2.81
CA LYS A 40 16.10 1.12 2.49
C LYS A 40 14.79 1.91 2.57
N SER A 41 13.69 1.30 2.13
CA SER A 41 12.34 1.89 2.23
C SER A 41 11.88 2.03 3.69
N SER A 42 12.20 1.05 4.53
CA SER A 42 11.90 1.06 5.96
C SER A 42 12.59 2.21 6.68
N SER A 43 13.84 2.53 6.32
CA SER A 43 14.57 3.69 6.87
C SER A 43 13.90 5.03 6.54
N ILE A 44 13.27 5.15 5.36
CA ILE A 44 12.45 6.31 4.99
C ILE A 44 11.16 6.33 5.80
N LYS A 45 10.52 5.16 5.96
CA LYS A 45 9.32 5.02 6.79
C LYS A 45 9.63 5.45 8.22
N ILE A 46 10.73 5.01 8.83
CA ILE A 46 11.16 5.39 10.19
C ILE A 46 11.43 6.90 10.30
N LYS A 47 12.21 7.49 9.37
CA LYS A 47 12.46 8.95 9.35
C LYS A 47 11.18 9.78 9.13
N SER A 48 10.23 9.26 8.36
CA SER A 48 8.91 9.88 8.17
C SER A 48 7.99 9.70 9.39
N ILE A 49 8.08 8.54 10.08
CA ILE A 49 7.34 8.21 11.30
C ILE A 49 7.81 9.08 12.46
N GLU A 50 9.10 9.38 12.57
CA GLU A 50 9.62 10.30 13.60
C GLU A 50 9.13 11.74 13.38
N LYS A 51 9.09 12.23 12.13
CA LYS A 51 8.46 13.53 11.81
C LYS A 51 6.93 13.53 11.98
N GLN A 52 6.26 12.39 11.78
CA GLN A 52 4.79 12.26 11.94
C GLN A 52 4.33 11.90 13.36
N LYS A 53 5.21 11.46 14.27
CA LYS A 53 4.85 11.16 15.68
C LYS A 53 4.23 12.37 16.39
N VAL A 54 4.50 13.59 15.90
CA VAL A 54 3.92 14.84 16.41
C VAL A 54 2.42 14.99 16.04
N TYR A 55 1.87 14.18 15.14
CA TYR A 55 0.50 14.29 14.61
C TYR A 55 -0.19 12.93 14.40
N ARG A 56 -0.02 11.96 15.31
CA ARG A 56 -0.70 10.67 15.17
C ARG A 56 -2.20 10.79 15.39
N ASP A 57 -2.93 10.44 14.34
CA ASP A 57 -4.35 10.13 14.41
C ASP A 57 -4.46 8.60 14.30
N GLU A 58 -4.19 7.90 15.41
CA GLU A 58 -3.98 6.43 15.45
C GLU A 58 -5.11 5.65 14.79
N LYS A 59 -6.34 6.16 14.85
CA LYS A 59 -7.52 5.57 14.22
C LYS A 59 -7.42 5.48 12.69
N MET A 60 -6.77 6.44 12.03
CA MET A 60 -6.65 6.44 10.57
C MET A 60 -5.57 5.48 10.06
N ASP A 61 -4.57 5.19 10.88
CA ASP A 61 -3.60 4.14 10.58
C ASP A 61 -4.25 2.75 10.75
N VAL A 62 -5.03 2.57 11.83
CA VAL A 62 -5.86 1.36 12.01
C VAL A 62 -6.86 1.17 10.87
N PHE A 63 -7.50 2.25 10.41
CA PHE A 63 -8.40 2.19 9.24
C PHE A 63 -7.69 1.63 7.99
N ARG A 64 -6.47 2.10 7.70
CA ARG A 64 -5.72 1.58 6.55
C ARG A 64 -5.50 0.08 6.65
N GLN A 65 -5.16 -0.41 7.84
CA GLN A 65 -4.97 -1.84 8.06
C GLN A 65 -6.29 -2.61 7.88
N LEU A 66 -7.38 -2.14 8.50
CA LEU A 66 -8.71 -2.74 8.35
C LEU A 66 -9.15 -2.80 6.89
N LEU A 67 -8.88 -1.74 6.11
CA LEU A 67 -9.20 -1.68 4.70
C LEU A 67 -8.44 -2.74 3.90
N GLU A 68 -7.14 -2.91 4.16
CA GLU A 68 -6.32 -3.95 3.51
C GLU A 68 -6.83 -5.36 3.80
N GLU A 69 -7.28 -5.60 5.04
CA GLU A 69 -7.76 -6.92 5.48
C GLU A 69 -9.20 -7.22 5.04
N ASN A 70 -10.06 -6.20 4.93
CA ASN A 70 -11.51 -6.39 4.84
C ASN A 70 -12.18 -5.76 3.60
N PHE A 71 -11.46 -5.18 2.63
CA PHE A 71 -12.10 -4.53 1.47
C PHE A 71 -13.03 -5.45 0.64
N LEU A 72 -12.86 -6.78 0.72
CA LEU A 72 -13.74 -7.75 0.05
C LEU A 72 -15.05 -7.99 0.82
N THR A 73 -14.99 -8.00 2.16
CA THR A 73 -16.10 -8.34 3.06
C THR A 73 -16.86 -7.11 3.53
N LEU A 74 -16.16 -6.03 3.86
CA LEU A 74 -16.71 -4.76 4.32
C LEU A 74 -16.65 -3.73 3.20
N ARG A 75 -17.83 -3.44 2.62
CA ARG A 75 -17.98 -2.49 1.50
C ARG A 75 -18.56 -1.14 1.93
N LYS A 76 -19.16 -1.03 3.11
CA LYS A 76 -19.80 0.21 3.56
C LYS A 76 -18.86 0.99 4.48
N PRO A 77 -18.68 2.31 4.26
CA PRO A 77 -17.95 3.18 5.18
C PRO A 77 -18.39 3.08 6.65
N GLY A 78 -19.69 2.84 6.88
CA GLY A 78 -20.25 2.71 8.23
C GLY A 78 -19.69 1.52 9.01
N ASP A 79 -19.36 0.42 8.33
CA ASP A 79 -18.82 -0.78 8.97
C ASP A 79 -17.43 -0.49 9.53
N TYR A 80 -16.59 0.22 8.77
CA TYR A 80 -15.29 0.69 9.23
C TYR A 80 -15.40 1.74 10.34
N ALA A 81 -16.37 2.65 10.25
CA ALA A 81 -16.61 3.63 11.31
C ALA A 81 -16.96 2.95 12.65
N ALA A 82 -17.78 1.90 12.62
CA ALA A 82 -18.12 1.12 13.80
C ALA A 82 -16.89 0.43 14.41
N LEU A 83 -16.04 -0.21 13.59
CA LEU A 83 -14.80 -0.85 14.05
C LEU A 83 -13.80 0.14 14.67
N LEU A 84 -13.82 1.40 14.24
CA LEU A 84 -12.95 2.47 14.75
C LEU A 84 -13.56 3.21 15.96
N ALA A 85 -14.74 2.78 16.43
CA ALA A 85 -15.54 3.48 17.43
C ALA A 85 -15.72 4.97 17.06
N MET A 86 -16.21 5.22 15.85
CA MET A 86 -16.44 6.54 15.28
C MET A 86 -17.84 6.64 14.68
N THR A 87 -18.38 7.86 14.64
CA THR A 87 -19.56 8.14 13.82
C THR A 87 -19.16 8.24 12.35
N SER A 88 -20.05 7.87 11.43
CA SER A 88 -19.81 7.97 9.97
C SER A 88 -19.39 9.36 9.53
N ASN A 89 -19.95 10.40 10.16
CA ASN A 89 -19.62 11.80 9.87
C ASN A 89 -18.21 12.18 10.32
N SER A 90 -17.81 11.77 11.54
CA SER A 90 -16.46 12.02 12.06
C SER A 90 -15.42 11.26 11.25
N PHE A 91 -15.70 9.99 10.94
CA PHE A 91 -14.85 9.14 10.11
C PHE A 91 -14.63 9.74 8.72
N THR A 92 -15.71 10.15 8.04
CA THR A 92 -15.61 10.78 6.72
C THR A 92 -14.77 12.05 6.76
N LYS A 93 -14.98 12.93 7.75
CA LYS A 93 -14.17 14.15 7.93
C LYS A 93 -12.69 13.82 8.14
N GLN A 94 -12.39 12.78 8.92
CA GLN A 94 -11.03 12.39 9.22
C GLN A 94 -10.32 11.78 8.01
N CYS A 95 -11.01 10.95 7.21
CA CYS A 95 -10.51 10.47 5.93
C CYS A 95 -10.22 11.62 4.95
N THR A 96 -11.15 12.56 4.80
CA THR A 96 -10.94 13.72 3.92
C THR A 96 -9.76 14.57 4.41
N ARG A 97 -9.63 14.82 5.72
CA ARG A 97 -8.51 15.58 6.28
C ARG A 97 -7.16 14.89 6.09
N ARG A 98 -7.10 13.58 6.28
CA ARG A 98 -5.83 12.83 6.30
C ARG A 98 -5.40 12.33 4.93
N PHE A 99 -6.36 12.01 4.06
CA PHE A 99 -6.13 11.33 2.79
C PHE A 99 -6.62 12.11 1.58
N ASN A 100 -7.28 13.26 1.78
CA ASN A 100 -7.96 14.04 0.73
C ASN A 100 -8.98 13.21 -0.06
N LYS A 101 -9.56 12.18 0.57
CA LYS A 101 -10.51 11.24 -0.03
C LYS A 101 -11.58 10.84 0.97
N THR A 102 -12.77 10.57 0.47
CA THR A 102 -13.86 9.98 1.26
C THR A 102 -13.58 8.49 1.52
N PRO A 103 -14.14 7.90 2.59
CA PRO A 103 -13.99 6.47 2.84
C PRO A 103 -14.46 5.59 1.67
N SER A 104 -15.59 5.94 1.03
CA SER A 104 -16.12 5.21 -0.13
C SER A 104 -15.13 5.17 -1.30
N GLN A 105 -14.48 6.31 -1.59
CA GLN A 105 -13.44 6.39 -2.62
C GLN A 105 -12.27 5.49 -2.27
N MET A 106 -11.81 5.48 -1.02
CA MET A 106 -10.70 4.64 -0.59
C MET A 106 -11.03 3.14 -0.72
N ILE A 107 -12.25 2.74 -0.36
CA ILE A 107 -12.72 1.35 -0.53
C ILE A 107 -12.75 0.97 -2.01
N GLN A 108 -13.33 1.81 -2.86
CA GLN A 108 -13.43 1.56 -4.29
C GLN A 108 -12.05 1.50 -4.96
N GLU A 109 -11.14 2.40 -4.62
CA GLU A 109 -9.77 2.40 -5.13
C GLU A 109 -9.04 1.10 -4.78
N ARG A 110 -9.20 0.60 -3.55
CA ARG A 110 -8.58 -0.66 -3.14
C ARG A 110 -9.14 -1.85 -3.93
N LEU A 111 -10.45 -1.90 -4.12
CA LEU A 111 -11.11 -2.92 -4.94
C LEU A 111 -10.61 -2.90 -6.39
N ILE A 112 -10.56 -1.72 -7.01
CA ILE A 112 -10.05 -1.54 -8.39
C ILE A 112 -8.59 -1.98 -8.48
N LEU A 113 -7.78 -1.65 -7.47
CA LEU A 113 -6.37 -2.02 -7.47
C LEU A 113 -6.17 -3.54 -7.42
N GLU A 114 -6.95 -4.27 -6.62
CA GLU A 114 -6.89 -5.74 -6.63
C GLU A 114 -7.45 -6.34 -7.91
N ALA A 115 -8.53 -5.80 -8.46
CA ALA A 115 -9.05 -6.26 -9.75
C ALA A 115 -7.99 -6.10 -10.86
N LYS A 116 -7.29 -4.96 -10.91
CA LYS A 116 -6.17 -4.74 -11.85
C LYS A 116 -5.02 -5.73 -11.63
N LYS A 117 -4.68 -5.99 -10.36
CA LYS A 117 -3.62 -6.93 -9.99
C LYS A 117 -3.99 -8.36 -10.41
N GLN A 118 -5.23 -8.78 -10.21
CA GLN A 118 -5.74 -10.08 -10.66
C GLN A 118 -5.72 -10.18 -12.18
N LEU A 119 -6.22 -9.18 -12.90
CA LEU A 119 -6.19 -9.14 -14.38
C LEU A 119 -4.76 -9.20 -14.95
N HIS A 120 -3.78 -8.59 -14.27
CA HIS A 120 -2.40 -8.59 -14.73
C HIS A 120 -1.64 -9.88 -14.39
N LEU A 121 -1.93 -10.48 -13.22
CA LEU A 121 -1.21 -11.66 -12.73
C LEU A 121 -1.87 -12.99 -13.15
N THR A 122 -3.11 -12.97 -13.61
CA THR A 122 -3.78 -14.15 -14.12
C THR A 122 -4.00 -14.02 -15.62
N ARG A 123 -3.63 -15.05 -16.40
CA ARG A 123 -4.07 -15.21 -17.81
C ARG A 123 -5.56 -15.60 -17.88
N LEU A 124 -6.40 -15.08 -16.98
CA LEU A 124 -7.81 -15.44 -16.92
C LEU A 124 -8.62 -14.52 -17.82
N SER A 125 -9.48 -15.14 -18.62
CA SER A 125 -10.43 -14.48 -19.49
C SER A 125 -11.46 -13.71 -18.67
N ILE A 126 -11.87 -12.54 -19.18
CA ILE A 126 -12.84 -11.60 -18.61
C ILE A 126 -14.18 -12.26 -18.18
N LYS A 127 -14.45 -13.50 -18.61
CA LYS A 127 -15.68 -14.24 -18.33
C LYS A 127 -15.82 -14.84 -16.92
N GLU A 128 -14.79 -14.79 -16.07
CA GLU A 128 -14.82 -15.43 -14.74
C GLU A 128 -14.62 -14.46 -13.55
N ILE A 129 -14.57 -13.14 -13.80
CA ILE A 129 -14.54 -12.07 -12.78
C ILE A 129 -15.88 -11.33 -12.81
#